data_AF-A0A9P8K885-F1
#
_entry.id   AF-A0A9P8K885-F1
#
_cell.length_a   1.000
_cell.length_b   1.000
_cell.length_c   1.000
_cell.angle_alpha   90.00
_cell.angle_beta   90.00
_cell.angle_gamma   90.00
#
_symmetry.space_group_name_H-M   'P 1'
#
loop_
_entity.id
_entity.type
_entity.pdbx_description
1 polymer ?
#
loop_
_entity_poly.entity_id
_entity_poly.type
_entity_poly.pdbx_seq_one_letter_code
_entity_poly.pdbx_strand_id
1 'polypeptide(L)'
;MSSRQWCRWNSHLAPANTRGRRTPLTNNHGLPVSPALQPAKQRPAREQQPLESLTPFRKAVAANPYANALATPVRQCNYTAARLPSHHLLPFATVFRRHENDKLVPYLAPVDKSRQTSRAYILNSRQLLKSLDQKKNWQRLLGHDLKFGLKNRNDYQWPSQMDDIILSQLRSSVVRILTWLLSKPNAKLVIPFQSIEECPSSACILHLRKESQPQSLSDPSISQYHLSDLLGHEVLGELIKNTSFAEKDALILAQSYMTVSAHVAIARLSTFLSSSDTASKRSKT
;
A
#
# COMPACT_ATOMS: atom_id res chain seq x y z
N MET A 1 -32.56 1.72 49.70
CA MET A 1 -31.44 2.32 48.93
C MET A 1 -31.46 1.69 47.54
N SER A 2 -31.85 2.46 46.52
CA SER A 2 -32.27 1.96 45.20
C SER A 2 -31.25 2.30 44.12
N SER A 3 -30.80 1.28 43.39
CA SER A 3 -29.87 1.31 42.27
C SER A 3 -30.54 1.89 41.01
N ARG A 4 -30.10 3.07 40.58
CA ARG A 4 -30.50 3.64 39.28
C ARG A 4 -29.75 2.94 38.14
N GLN A 5 -30.39 1.94 37.55
CA GLN A 5 -30.08 1.46 36.20
C GLN A 5 -30.54 2.51 35.18
N TRP A 6 -29.63 2.87 34.27
CA TRP A 6 -29.94 3.70 33.13
C TRP A 6 -30.78 2.91 32.12
N CYS A 7 -32.02 3.35 31.90
CA CYS A 7 -32.90 2.81 30.87
C CYS A 7 -32.34 3.10 29.47
N ARG A 8 -31.93 2.03 28.76
CA ARG A 8 -31.82 2.05 27.30
C ARG A 8 -33.23 2.18 26.70
N TRP A 9 -33.45 3.24 25.95
CA TRP A 9 -34.59 3.33 25.04
C TRP A 9 -34.40 2.32 23.90
N ASN A 10 -35.23 1.29 23.90
CA ASN A 10 -35.50 0.44 22.74
C ASN A 10 -36.93 0.70 22.31
N SER A 11 -37.13 0.75 20.98
CA SER A 11 -38.33 0.49 20.15
C SER A 11 -38.67 1.69 19.25
N HIS A 12 -38.80 1.60 17.92
CA HIS A 12 -39.67 0.68 17.17
C HIS A 12 -39.26 0.57 15.68
N LEU A 13 -38.10 -0.02 15.36
CA LEU A 13 -37.77 -0.37 13.97
C LEU A 13 -37.23 -1.79 13.89
N ALA A 14 -38.13 -2.76 14.09
CA ALA A 14 -37.97 -4.08 13.52
C ALA A 14 -39.01 -4.21 12.39
N PRO A 15 -38.62 -4.30 11.11
CA PRO A 15 -39.53 -4.82 10.12
C PRO A 15 -39.58 -6.34 10.29
N ALA A 16 -40.81 -6.83 10.46
CA ALA A 16 -41.16 -8.23 10.32
C ALA A 16 -40.57 -8.77 9.01
N ASN A 17 -39.81 -9.86 9.13
CA ASN A 17 -39.18 -10.53 8.02
C ASN A 17 -40.23 -11.42 7.31
N THR A 18 -41.10 -10.82 6.50
CA THR A 18 -41.99 -11.55 5.59
C THR A 18 -41.51 -11.33 4.16
N ARG A 19 -41.22 -12.44 3.46
CA ARG A 19 -40.89 -12.46 2.04
C ARG A 19 -42.10 -11.97 1.24
N GLY A 20 -42.14 -10.68 0.93
CA GLY A 20 -43.13 -10.02 0.09
C GLY A 20 -42.46 -9.01 -0.84
N ARG A 21 -43.14 -8.71 -1.95
CA ARG A 21 -42.74 -7.80 -3.04
C ARG A 21 -42.06 -6.53 -2.49
N ARG A 22 -40.83 -6.23 -2.96
CA ARG A 22 -40.00 -5.09 -2.52
C ARG A 22 -40.80 -3.77 -2.62
N THR A 23 -41.28 -3.25 -1.48
CA THR A 23 -41.79 -1.88 -1.44
C THR A 23 -40.62 -0.91 -1.62
N PRO A 24 -40.69 0.05 -2.55
CA PRO A 24 -39.67 1.07 -2.69
C PRO A 24 -39.57 1.87 -1.39
N LEU A 25 -38.34 2.22 -0.99
CA LEU A 25 -38.09 3.03 0.20
C LEU A 25 -38.78 4.39 -0.01
N THR A 26 -39.71 4.76 0.86
CA THR A 26 -40.40 6.05 0.82
C THR A 26 -39.85 6.98 1.90
N ASN A 27 -39.91 8.28 1.67
CA ASN A 27 -39.64 9.29 2.69
C ASN A 27 -40.84 9.41 3.65
N ASN A 28 -40.74 10.29 4.65
CA ASN A 28 -41.81 10.54 5.63
C ASN A 28 -43.13 11.06 5.01
N HIS A 29 -43.13 11.42 3.72
CA HIS A 29 -44.29 11.89 2.97
C HIS A 29 -44.84 10.84 2.00
N GLY A 30 -44.39 9.59 2.07
CA GLY A 30 -44.84 8.51 1.19
C GLY A 30 -44.31 8.61 -0.25
N LEU A 31 -43.40 9.54 -0.53
CA LEU A 31 -42.78 9.68 -1.84
C LEU A 31 -41.57 8.76 -1.98
N PRO A 32 -41.31 8.18 -3.16
CA PRO A 32 -40.13 7.36 -3.39
C PRO A 32 -38.85 8.16 -3.11
N VAL A 33 -37.96 7.59 -2.31
CA VAL A 33 -36.65 8.19 -2.03
C VAL A 33 -35.84 8.19 -3.32
N SER A 34 -35.34 9.37 -3.72
CA SER A 34 -34.48 9.54 -4.89
C SER A 34 -33.35 8.51 -4.87
N PRO A 35 -32.96 7.90 -6.02
CA PRO A 35 -31.89 6.90 -6.08
C PRO A 35 -30.57 7.35 -5.41
N ALA A 36 -30.29 8.66 -5.41
CA ALA A 36 -29.13 9.26 -4.75
C ALA A 36 -29.19 9.23 -3.21
N LEU A 37 -30.38 9.18 -2.63
CA LEU A 37 -30.65 9.17 -1.19
C LEU A 37 -31.00 7.77 -0.67
N GLN A 38 -31.07 6.77 -1.56
CA GLN A 38 -31.22 5.40 -1.13
C GLN A 38 -29.96 4.98 -0.37
N PRO A 39 -30.08 4.37 0.81
CA PRO A 39 -28.91 3.84 1.52
C PRO A 39 -28.20 2.90 0.54
N ALA A 40 -26.93 3.18 0.26
CA ALA A 40 -26.17 2.45 -0.74
C ALA A 40 -26.28 0.96 -0.43
N LYS A 41 -27.14 0.24 -1.16
CA LYS A 41 -27.13 -1.23 -1.16
C LYS A 41 -25.70 -1.60 -1.41
N GLN A 42 -25.14 -2.47 -0.56
CA GLN A 42 -23.79 -2.99 -0.69
C GLN A 42 -23.54 -3.18 -2.19
N ARG A 43 -22.60 -2.40 -2.76
CA ARG A 43 -22.29 -2.52 -4.18
C ARG A 43 -22.11 -4.02 -4.42
N PRO A 44 -22.80 -4.61 -5.43
CA PRO A 44 -22.70 -6.04 -5.66
C PRO A 44 -21.21 -6.38 -5.64
N ALA A 45 -20.84 -7.32 -4.77
CA ALA A 45 -19.47 -7.76 -4.68
C ALA A 45 -19.03 -8.09 -6.10
N ARG A 46 -17.97 -7.43 -6.57
CA ARG A 46 -17.47 -7.64 -7.93
C ARG A 46 -17.33 -9.15 -8.11
N GLU A 47 -18.05 -9.71 -9.08
CA GLU A 47 -18.09 -11.14 -9.30
C GLU A 47 -16.66 -11.62 -9.54
N GLN A 48 -16.12 -12.35 -8.57
CA GLN A 48 -14.76 -12.86 -8.64
C GLN A 48 -14.81 -14.09 -9.53
N GLN A 49 -14.60 -13.89 -10.83
CA GLN A 49 -14.44 -15.01 -11.76
C GLN A 49 -13.19 -15.81 -11.35
N PRO A 50 -13.27 -17.16 -11.30
CA PRO A 50 -12.11 -17.98 -11.01
C PRO A 50 -11.04 -17.75 -12.09
N LEU A 51 -9.76 -17.78 -11.70
CA LEU A 51 -8.67 -17.41 -12.59
C LEU A 51 -8.62 -18.29 -13.85
N GLU A 52 -9.05 -19.55 -13.73
CA GLU A 52 -9.08 -20.55 -14.79
C GLU A 52 -10.03 -20.18 -15.93
N SER A 53 -11.19 -19.57 -15.60
CA SER A 53 -12.22 -19.19 -16.59
C SER A 53 -11.89 -17.88 -17.34
N LEU A 54 -10.81 -17.20 -16.96
CA LEU A 54 -10.38 -15.97 -17.61
C LEU A 54 -9.75 -16.26 -18.98
N THR A 55 -10.02 -15.37 -19.93
CA THR A 55 -9.35 -15.39 -21.24
C THR A 55 -7.83 -15.21 -21.09
N PRO A 56 -7.01 -15.70 -22.03
CA PRO A 56 -5.55 -15.56 -21.97
C PRO A 56 -5.11 -14.09 -21.78
N PHE A 57 -5.77 -13.15 -22.46
CA PHE A 57 -5.52 -11.71 -22.29
C PHE A 57 -5.81 -11.24 -20.87
N ARG A 58 -6.95 -11.64 -20.27
CA ARG A 58 -7.29 -11.27 -18.88
C ARG A 58 -6.28 -11.86 -17.89
N LYS A 59 -5.80 -13.08 -18.13
CA LYS A 59 -4.74 -13.72 -17.33
C LYS A 59 -3.43 -12.92 -17.42
N ALA A 60 -3.03 -12.51 -18.63
CA ALA A 60 -1.84 -11.69 -18.84
C ALA A 60 -1.95 -10.31 -18.15
N VAL A 61 -3.11 -9.64 -18.26
CA VAL A 61 -3.37 -8.37 -17.57
C VAL A 61 -3.36 -8.55 -16.05
N ALA A 62 -3.95 -9.64 -15.54
CA ALA A 62 -3.94 -9.95 -14.12
C ALA A 62 -2.53 -10.24 -13.58
N ALA A 63 -1.64 -10.80 -14.40
CA ALA A 63 -0.23 -11.03 -14.05
C ALA A 63 0.64 -9.77 -14.20
N ASN A 64 0.17 -8.72 -14.88
CA ASN A 64 0.95 -7.51 -15.12
C ASN A 64 1.01 -6.61 -13.88
N PRO A 65 2.20 -6.36 -13.29
CA PRO A 65 2.32 -5.55 -12.07
C PRO A 65 1.94 -4.08 -12.31
N TYR A 66 2.25 -3.52 -13.49
CA TYR A 66 1.90 -2.15 -13.84
C TYR A 66 0.40 -1.96 -14.00
N ALA A 67 -0.28 -2.90 -14.68
CA ALA A 67 -1.73 -2.87 -14.79
C ALA A 67 -2.40 -2.93 -13.41
N ASN A 68 -1.89 -3.78 -12.51
CA ASN A 68 -2.40 -3.88 -11.14
C ASN A 68 -2.14 -2.60 -10.31
N ALA A 69 -0.99 -1.96 -10.47
CA ALA A 69 -0.69 -0.69 -9.82
C ALA A 69 -1.65 0.42 -10.27
N LEU A 70 -1.90 0.53 -11.58
CA LEU A 70 -2.80 1.51 -12.18
C LEU A 70 -4.27 1.23 -11.88
N ALA A 71 -4.65 -0.04 -11.72
CA ALA A 71 -6.00 -0.45 -11.34
C ALA A 71 -6.37 -0.08 -9.90
N THR A 72 -5.41 0.37 -9.08
CA THR A 72 -5.72 0.84 -7.73
C THR A 72 -6.55 2.14 -7.75
N PRO A 73 -7.40 2.40 -6.75
CA PRO A 73 -8.26 3.59 -6.75
C PRO A 73 -7.44 4.87 -6.85
N VAL A 74 -7.88 5.80 -7.71
CA VAL A 74 -7.29 7.14 -7.78
C VAL A 74 -7.60 7.90 -6.50
N ARG A 75 -6.56 8.56 -5.97
CA ARG A 75 -6.58 9.35 -4.74
C ARG A 75 -5.81 10.65 -4.99
N GLN A 76 -6.14 11.67 -4.23
CA GLN A 76 -5.46 12.96 -4.29
C GLN A 76 -4.39 13.01 -3.21
N CYS A 77 -3.17 13.38 -3.58
CA CYS A 77 -2.11 13.71 -2.65
C CYS A 77 -2.49 15.01 -1.90
N ASN A 78 -2.53 14.97 -0.57
CA ASN A 78 -2.90 16.12 0.26
C ASN A 78 -1.88 17.26 0.19
N TYR A 79 -0.62 16.95 -0.15
CA TYR A 79 0.43 17.96 -0.22
C TYR A 79 0.54 18.62 -1.60
N THR A 80 0.56 17.82 -2.68
CA THR A 80 0.77 18.32 -4.05
C THR A 80 -0.52 18.50 -4.85
N ALA A 81 -1.67 18.10 -4.30
CA ALA A 81 -2.96 18.00 -4.99
C ALA A 81 -2.99 17.08 -6.23
N ALA A 82 -1.89 16.38 -6.53
CA ALA A 82 -1.82 15.44 -7.66
C ALA A 82 -2.79 14.26 -7.46
N ARG A 83 -3.51 13.88 -8.51
CA ARG A 83 -4.42 12.72 -8.50
C ARG A 83 -3.74 11.52 -9.14
N LEU A 84 -3.44 10.51 -8.34
CA LEU A 84 -2.69 9.33 -8.77
C LEU A 84 -3.35 8.06 -8.21
N PRO A 85 -3.14 6.90 -8.86
CA PRO A 85 -3.48 5.61 -8.27
C PRO A 85 -2.83 5.46 -6.88
N SER A 86 -3.59 4.93 -5.92
CA SER A 86 -3.15 4.82 -4.52
C SER A 86 -1.85 4.03 -4.34
N HIS A 87 -1.47 3.19 -5.31
CA HIS A 87 -0.17 2.52 -5.35
C HIS A 87 1.01 3.50 -5.24
N HIS A 88 0.93 4.65 -5.91
CA HIS A 88 1.98 5.68 -5.91
C HIS A 88 1.92 6.59 -4.68
N LEU A 89 0.99 6.32 -3.76
CA LEU A 89 0.77 7.13 -2.59
C LEU A 89 1.06 6.34 -1.30
N LEU A 90 1.53 7.06 -0.30
CA LEU A 90 1.65 6.62 1.08
C LEU A 90 0.40 7.07 1.84
N PRO A 91 -0.41 6.12 2.34
CA PRO A 91 -1.55 6.43 3.18
C PRO A 91 -1.12 6.75 4.62
N PHE A 92 -1.68 7.82 5.17
CA PHE A 92 -1.53 8.23 6.56
C PHE A 92 -2.88 8.29 7.24
N ALA A 93 -2.91 7.98 8.53
CA ALA A 93 -4.09 8.16 9.37
C ALA A 93 -3.70 8.76 10.72
N THR A 94 -4.67 9.35 11.39
CA THR A 94 -4.53 9.76 12.78
C THR A 94 -4.60 8.52 13.68
N VAL A 95 -3.55 8.30 14.46
CA VAL A 95 -3.43 7.23 15.45
C VAL A 95 -3.20 7.88 16.79
N PHE A 96 -4.02 7.55 17.78
CA PHE A 96 -3.81 8.05 19.14
C PHE A 96 -2.87 7.10 19.88
N ARG A 97 -1.85 7.65 20.53
CA ARG A 97 -0.97 6.91 21.45
C ARG A 97 -1.02 7.56 22.82
N ARG A 98 -0.92 6.75 23.87
CA ARG A 98 -0.77 7.25 25.24
C ARG A 98 0.65 7.71 25.44
N HIS A 99 0.81 8.93 25.95
CA HIS A 99 2.09 9.45 26.41
C HIS A 99 2.29 9.11 27.90
N GLU A 100 3.50 9.30 28.41
CA GLU A 100 3.90 9.04 29.81
C GLU A 100 2.94 9.65 30.85
N ASN A 101 2.29 10.77 30.53
CA ASN A 101 1.34 11.46 31.41
C ASN A 101 -0.10 10.91 31.30
N ASP A 102 -0.28 9.70 30.75
CA ASP A 102 -1.55 9.04 30.38
C ASP A 102 -2.46 9.85 29.43
N LYS A 103 -1.94 10.96 28.87
CA LYS A 103 -2.63 11.79 27.88
C LYS A 103 -2.60 11.08 26.53
N LEU A 104 -3.75 10.99 25.88
CA LEU A 104 -3.87 10.52 24.49
C LEU A 104 -3.44 11.63 23.54
N VAL A 105 -2.38 11.36 22.77
CA VAL A 105 -1.81 12.28 21.81
C VAL A 105 -2.07 11.77 20.39
N PRO A 106 -2.61 12.61 19.48
CA PRO A 106 -2.83 12.23 18.09
C PRO A 106 -1.51 12.29 17.30
N TYR A 107 -1.14 11.18 16.69
CA TYR A 107 -0.03 11.08 15.75
C TYR A 107 -0.54 10.92 14.32
N LEU A 108 0.12 11.56 13.37
CA LEU A 108 -0.07 11.23 11.96
C LEU A 108 0.91 10.12 11.58
N ALA A 109 0.40 8.91 11.33
CA ALA A 109 1.22 7.72 11.13
C ALA A 109 0.90 7.02 9.79
N PRO A 110 1.89 6.36 9.15
CA PRO A 110 1.68 5.56 7.95
C PRO A 110 0.87 4.30 8.27
N VAL A 111 0.00 3.87 7.36
CA VAL A 111 -0.91 2.74 7.58
C VAL A 111 -0.90 1.77 6.40
N ASP A 112 -0.56 0.50 6.63
CA ASP A 112 -0.36 -0.46 5.55
C ASP A 112 -1.61 -0.81 4.75
N LYS A 113 -2.73 -1.15 5.41
CA LYS A 113 -4.05 -1.46 4.82
C LYS A 113 -5.04 -1.84 5.94
N SER A 114 -5.92 -0.94 6.38
CA SER A 114 -7.08 -1.31 7.21
C SER A 114 -8.15 -0.21 7.29
N ARG A 115 -9.37 -0.59 7.69
CA ARG A 115 -10.70 0.08 7.58
C ARG A 115 -10.86 1.46 8.22
N GLN A 116 -9.79 2.23 8.40
CA GLN A 116 -9.87 3.59 8.93
C GLN A 116 -10.39 4.57 7.87
N THR A 117 -11.40 5.34 8.26
CA THR A 117 -12.22 6.20 7.39
C THR A 117 -11.57 7.55 7.06
N SER A 118 -10.56 7.97 7.82
CA SER A 118 -9.73 9.16 7.51
C SER A 118 -8.40 8.72 6.96
N ARG A 119 -8.11 9.07 5.71
CA ARG A 119 -6.78 8.91 5.15
C ARG A 119 -6.32 10.21 4.51
N ALA A 120 -5.15 10.68 4.92
CA ALA A 120 -4.36 11.57 4.10
C ALA A 120 -3.48 10.70 3.19
N TYR A 121 -3.22 11.18 1.99
CA TYR A 121 -2.34 10.52 1.04
C TYR A 121 -1.19 11.44 0.66
N ILE A 122 0.00 10.89 0.58
CA ILE A 122 1.22 11.60 0.19
C ILE A 122 1.87 10.85 -0.96
N LEU A 123 2.62 11.52 -1.83
CA LEU A 123 3.46 10.82 -2.81
C LEU A 123 4.45 9.89 -2.10
N ASN A 124 4.67 8.71 -2.68
CA ASN A 124 5.68 7.76 -2.23
C ASN A 124 7.10 8.24 -2.57
N SER A 125 7.59 9.23 -1.83
CA SER A 125 8.89 9.87 -2.03
C SER A 125 9.56 10.16 -0.70
N ARG A 126 10.78 9.64 -0.52
CA ARG A 126 11.57 9.87 0.68
C ARG A 126 12.00 11.32 0.82
N GLN A 127 12.39 11.98 -0.27
CA GLN A 127 12.75 13.40 -0.26
C GLN A 127 11.59 14.28 0.21
N LEU A 128 10.39 13.99 -0.27
CA LEU A 128 9.22 14.75 0.12
C LEU A 128 8.96 14.59 1.63
N LEU A 129 9.07 13.38 2.19
CA LEU A 129 8.94 13.19 3.64
C LEU A 129 9.95 13.99 4.45
N LYS A 130 11.22 14.04 4.02
CA LYS A 130 12.24 14.88 4.66
C LYS A 130 11.86 16.37 4.61
N SER A 131 11.30 16.83 3.50
CA SER A 131 10.81 18.22 3.37
C SER A 131 9.57 18.54 4.21
N LEU A 132 8.76 17.52 4.53
CA LEU A 132 7.58 17.67 5.38
C LEU A 132 7.92 17.80 6.86
N ASP A 133 8.98 17.13 7.29
CA ASP A 133 9.51 17.22 8.64
C ASP A 133 10.04 18.64 8.92
N GLN A 134 10.60 19.29 7.89
CA GLN A 134 11.02 20.68 7.94
C GLN A 134 9.82 21.62 8.13
N LYS A 135 9.98 22.60 9.04
CA LYS A 135 9.03 23.70 9.28
C LYS A 135 7.58 23.26 9.57
N LYS A 136 7.37 22.02 10.06
CA LYS A 136 6.04 21.45 10.34
C LYS A 136 5.10 21.47 9.12
N ASN A 137 5.63 21.38 7.91
CA ASN A 137 4.84 21.36 6.66
C ASN A 137 3.86 20.18 6.58
N TRP A 138 4.16 19.09 7.29
CA TRP A 138 3.27 17.94 7.46
C TRP A 138 1.87 18.33 8.00
N GLN A 139 1.71 19.47 8.67
CA GLN A 139 0.38 19.93 9.12
C GLN A 139 -0.60 20.16 7.97
N ARG A 140 -0.11 20.40 6.73
CA ARG A 140 -0.96 20.52 5.53
C ARG A 140 -1.63 19.20 5.13
N LEU A 141 -1.14 18.09 5.64
CA LEU A 141 -1.72 16.76 5.40
C LEU A 141 -2.99 16.56 6.21
N LEU A 142 -3.12 17.28 7.33
CA LEU A 142 -4.34 17.31 8.12
C LEU A 142 -5.42 17.98 7.27
N GLY A 143 -6.53 17.28 7.06
CA GLY A 143 -7.68 17.84 6.36
C GLY A 143 -8.22 19.10 7.06
N HIS A 144 -9.13 19.80 6.39
CA HIS A 144 -9.85 20.91 6.99
C HIS A 144 -10.64 20.46 8.24
N ASP A 145 -11.18 19.24 8.18
CA ASP A 145 -11.84 18.63 9.32
C ASP A 145 -10.80 17.96 10.22
N LEU A 146 -10.30 18.72 11.20
CA LEU A 146 -9.60 18.13 12.33
C LEU A 146 -10.56 17.18 13.03
N LYS A 147 -10.19 15.91 13.10
CA LYS A 147 -11.07 14.88 13.65
C LYS A 147 -10.95 14.82 15.17
N PHE A 148 -12.01 14.31 15.80
CA PHE A 148 -12.04 13.97 17.23
C PHE A 148 -11.90 15.16 18.19
N GLY A 149 -12.47 16.33 17.84
CA GLY A 149 -12.56 17.47 18.75
C GLY A 149 -11.24 18.24 18.95
N LEU A 150 -10.22 17.94 18.14
CA LEU A 150 -8.96 18.70 18.12
C LEU A 150 -9.23 20.07 17.49
N LYS A 151 -8.93 21.13 18.25
CA LYS A 151 -9.13 22.52 17.80
C LYS A 151 -7.92 23.05 17.04
N ASN A 152 -6.73 22.57 17.39
CA ASN A 152 -5.47 23.10 16.86
C ASN A 152 -4.67 22.02 16.12
N ARG A 153 -4.07 22.40 14.99
CA ARG A 153 -3.12 21.54 14.25
C ARG A 153 -1.86 21.23 15.06
N ASN A 154 -1.54 22.07 16.04
CA ASN A 154 -0.39 21.90 16.92
C ASN A 154 -0.55 20.76 17.93
N ASP A 155 -1.78 20.26 18.12
CA ASP A 155 -2.05 19.15 19.02
C ASP A 155 -1.56 17.81 18.41
N TYR A 156 -1.37 17.78 17.09
CA TYR A 156 -0.83 16.64 16.38
C TYR A 156 0.68 16.55 16.54
N GLN A 157 1.15 15.31 16.64
CA GLN A 157 2.56 15.00 16.61
C GLN A 157 2.95 14.26 15.33
N TRP A 158 4.09 14.66 14.79
CA TRP A 158 4.76 13.96 13.71
C TRP A 158 5.94 13.20 14.32
N PRO A 159 5.96 11.86 14.21
CA PRO A 159 7.09 11.06 14.65
C PRO A 159 8.42 11.56 14.07
N SER A 160 9.44 11.67 14.92
CA SER A 160 10.82 11.84 14.47
C SER A 160 11.22 10.68 13.56
N GLN A 161 11.98 10.96 12.50
CA GLN A 161 12.46 9.94 11.54
C GLN A 161 11.32 9.17 10.84
N MET A 162 10.26 9.87 10.43
CA MET A 162 9.14 9.27 9.71
C MET A 162 9.58 8.51 8.44
N ASP A 163 10.63 8.98 7.76
CA ASP A 163 11.13 8.30 6.56
C ASP A 163 11.71 6.92 6.89
N ASP A 164 12.38 6.75 8.02
CA ASP A 164 12.91 5.45 8.46
C ASP A 164 11.79 4.51 8.92
N ILE A 165 10.75 5.03 9.56
CA ILE A 165 9.53 4.25 9.89
C ILE A 165 8.88 3.72 8.60
N ILE A 166 8.74 4.56 7.58
CA ILE A 166 8.13 4.13 6.32
C ILE A 166 9.05 3.18 5.55
N LEU A 167 10.35 3.44 5.57
CA LEU A 167 11.34 2.55 4.96
C LEU A 167 11.30 1.15 5.59
N SER A 168 11.30 1.07 6.92
CA SER A 168 11.21 -0.20 7.64
C SER A 168 9.90 -0.95 7.35
N GLN A 169 8.76 -0.25 7.27
CA GLN A 169 7.48 -0.85 6.87
C GLN A 169 7.51 -1.41 5.44
N LEU A 170 8.02 -0.63 4.47
CA LEU A 170 8.12 -1.06 3.08
C LEU A 170 9.07 -2.26 2.93
N ARG A 171 10.23 -2.23 3.59
CA ARG A 171 11.18 -3.35 3.64
C ARG A 171 10.55 -4.59 4.26
N SER A 172 9.89 -4.45 5.41
CA SER A 172 9.22 -5.57 6.09
C SER A 172 8.14 -6.20 5.21
N SER A 173 7.40 -5.37 4.47
CA SER A 173 6.39 -5.84 3.52
C SER A 173 7.02 -6.65 2.38
N VAL A 174 8.12 -6.17 1.79
CA VAL A 174 8.87 -6.91 0.77
C VAL A 174 9.44 -8.22 1.32
N VAL A 175 10.12 -8.19 2.46
CA VAL A 175 10.69 -9.37 3.12
C VAL A 175 9.63 -10.42 3.37
N ARG A 176 8.47 -10.03 3.94
CA ARG A 176 7.36 -10.96 4.20
C ARG A 176 6.86 -11.64 2.93
N ILE A 177 6.72 -10.88 1.84
CA ILE A 177 6.24 -11.42 0.55
C ILE A 177 7.31 -12.33 -0.07
N LEU A 178 8.58 -11.91 -0.09
CA LEU A 178 9.68 -12.70 -0.65
C LEU A 178 9.91 -13.98 0.15
N THR A 179 9.85 -13.93 1.48
CA THR A 179 9.96 -15.12 2.35
C THR A 179 8.94 -16.18 1.94
N TRP A 180 7.69 -15.77 1.73
CA TRP A 180 6.63 -16.67 1.29
C TRP A 180 6.84 -17.23 -0.12
N LEU A 181 7.44 -16.43 -1.03
CA LEU A 181 7.75 -16.88 -2.38
C LEU A 181 8.92 -17.87 -2.40
N LEU A 182 9.98 -17.57 -1.67
CA LEU A 182 11.18 -18.40 -1.57
C LEU A 182 10.89 -19.73 -0.86
N SER A 183 9.91 -19.76 0.06
CA SER A 183 9.45 -21.00 0.69
C SER A 183 8.66 -21.93 -0.24
N LYS A 184 8.39 -21.53 -1.49
CA LYS A 184 7.64 -22.32 -2.49
C LYS A 184 8.49 -22.66 -3.73
N PRO A 185 9.57 -23.45 -3.59
CA PRO A 185 10.49 -23.74 -4.69
C PRO A 185 9.81 -24.48 -5.86
N ASN A 186 8.85 -25.36 -5.57
CA ASN A 186 8.20 -26.19 -6.59
C ASN A 186 7.26 -25.40 -7.53
N ALA A 187 6.88 -24.18 -7.17
CA ALA A 187 5.94 -23.38 -7.95
C ALA A 187 6.59 -22.60 -9.12
N LYS A 188 7.92 -22.73 -9.31
CA LYS A 188 8.71 -22.02 -10.35
C LYS A 188 8.46 -20.50 -10.38
N LEU A 189 8.15 -19.92 -9.22
CA LEU A 189 7.87 -18.48 -9.09
C LEU A 189 9.17 -17.66 -9.03
N VAL A 190 10.23 -18.27 -8.51
CA VAL A 190 11.58 -17.71 -8.43
C VAL A 190 12.52 -18.72 -9.07
N ILE A 191 13.30 -18.26 -10.04
CA ILE A 191 14.20 -19.10 -10.84
C ILE A 191 15.61 -18.52 -10.68
N PRO A 192 16.66 -19.35 -10.50
CA PRO A 192 18.03 -18.85 -10.51
C PRO A 192 18.35 -18.22 -11.87
N PHE A 193 18.94 -17.03 -11.88
CA PHE A 193 19.36 -16.38 -13.11
C PHE A 193 20.58 -17.12 -13.69
N GLN A 194 20.48 -17.60 -14.93
CA GLN A 194 21.57 -18.31 -15.63
C GLN A 194 21.97 -17.55 -16.90
N SER A 195 21.00 -17.19 -17.74
CA SER A 195 21.20 -16.41 -18.96
C SER A 195 19.99 -15.51 -19.24
N ILE A 196 20.15 -14.57 -20.16
CA ILE A 196 19.16 -13.53 -20.47
C ILE A 196 18.18 -14.00 -21.53
N GLU A 197 18.59 -14.92 -22.39
CA GLU A 197 17.77 -15.49 -23.45
C GLU A 197 16.58 -16.28 -22.91
N GLU A 198 16.66 -16.75 -21.66
CA GLU A 198 15.57 -17.45 -20.97
C GLU A 198 14.62 -16.52 -20.20
N CYS A 199 14.91 -15.21 -20.16
CA CYS A 199 14.13 -14.28 -19.36
C CYS A 199 12.89 -13.83 -20.14
N PRO A 200 11.67 -14.16 -19.69
CA PRO A 200 10.48 -13.63 -20.35
C PRO A 200 10.49 -12.11 -20.21
N SER A 201 10.08 -11.40 -21.27
CA SER A 201 10.18 -9.92 -21.39
C SER A 201 9.48 -9.12 -20.29
N SER A 202 8.78 -9.79 -19.37
CA SER A 202 7.97 -9.22 -18.31
C SER A 202 8.36 -9.68 -16.89
N ALA A 203 9.43 -10.45 -16.75
CA ALA A 203 10.02 -10.78 -15.44
C ALA A 203 10.85 -9.60 -14.89
N CYS A 204 11.20 -9.68 -13.60
CA CYS A 204 12.19 -8.80 -13.02
C CYS A 204 13.38 -9.58 -12.47
N ILE A 205 14.57 -9.01 -12.62
CA ILE A 205 15.83 -9.58 -12.14
C ILE A 205 16.13 -8.97 -10.77
N LEU A 206 16.40 -9.84 -9.81
CA LEU A 206 16.74 -9.52 -8.42
C LEU A 206 18.20 -9.87 -8.19
N HIS A 207 19.07 -8.86 -8.19
CA HIS A 207 20.48 -9.04 -7.87
C HIS A 207 20.65 -9.17 -6.36
N LEU A 208 21.29 -10.26 -5.94
CA LEU A 208 21.60 -10.57 -4.54
C LEU A 208 22.94 -9.95 -4.12
N ARG A 209 23.85 -9.79 -5.08
CA ARG A 209 25.18 -9.18 -4.88
C ARG A 209 25.34 -7.93 -5.74
N LYS A 210 26.18 -7.01 -5.29
CA LYS A 210 26.43 -5.72 -5.97
C LYS A 210 27.33 -5.87 -7.20
N GLU A 211 28.20 -6.87 -7.19
CA GLU A 211 29.21 -7.12 -8.21
C GLU A 211 28.67 -7.85 -9.45
N SER A 212 27.45 -8.40 -9.38
CA SER A 212 26.86 -9.18 -10.48
C SER A 212 26.20 -8.33 -11.56
N GLN A 213 26.60 -7.06 -11.70
CA GLN A 213 26.09 -6.21 -12.77
C GLN A 213 26.72 -6.64 -14.11
N PRO A 214 25.96 -7.22 -15.05
CA PRO A 214 26.49 -7.51 -16.37
C PRO A 214 26.75 -6.17 -17.06
N GLN A 215 27.97 -5.94 -17.54
CA GLN A 215 28.45 -4.65 -18.05
C GLN A 215 27.74 -4.13 -19.33
N SER A 216 26.66 -4.76 -19.82
CA SER A 216 26.12 -4.41 -21.15
C SER A 216 24.66 -4.78 -21.42
N LEU A 217 23.77 -4.75 -20.44
CA LEU A 217 22.37 -5.21 -20.65
C LEU A 217 21.33 -4.19 -20.19
N SER A 218 21.24 -3.10 -20.94
CA SER A 218 20.15 -2.14 -20.87
C SER A 218 19.03 -2.55 -21.82
N ASP A 219 18.44 -3.73 -21.63
CA ASP A 219 17.13 -3.96 -22.23
C ASP A 219 16.12 -3.17 -21.39
N PRO A 220 15.54 -2.06 -21.91
CA PRO A 220 14.71 -1.17 -21.10
C PRO A 220 13.38 -1.84 -20.68
N SER A 221 13.08 -3.01 -21.23
CA SER A 221 11.90 -3.80 -20.95
C SER A 221 11.97 -4.54 -19.60
N ILE A 222 13.16 -4.93 -19.15
CA ILE A 222 13.33 -5.76 -17.95
C ILE A 222 13.69 -4.90 -16.75
N SER A 223 12.85 -4.96 -15.72
CA SER A 223 13.13 -4.24 -14.46
C SER A 223 14.19 -5.00 -13.64
N GLN A 224 15.27 -4.31 -13.28
CA GLN A 224 16.36 -4.85 -12.48
C GLN A 224 16.39 -4.17 -11.11
N TYR A 225 16.59 -4.95 -10.05
CA TYR A 225 16.63 -4.46 -8.67
C TYR A 225 17.80 -5.07 -7.90
N HIS A 226 18.58 -4.24 -7.23
CA HIS A 226 19.61 -4.68 -6.29
C HIS A 226 19.00 -4.83 -4.90
N LEU A 227 18.78 -6.08 -4.46
CA LEU A 227 18.14 -6.34 -3.17
C LEU A 227 19.02 -5.90 -1.99
N SER A 228 20.35 -5.92 -2.16
CA SER A 228 21.29 -5.40 -1.16
C SER A 228 21.02 -3.94 -0.83
N ASP A 229 20.75 -3.13 -1.85
CA ASP A 229 20.53 -1.69 -1.70
C ASP A 229 19.12 -1.41 -1.17
N LEU A 230 18.13 -2.20 -1.62
CA LEU A 230 16.75 -2.06 -1.19
C LEU A 230 16.53 -2.49 0.27
N LEU A 231 17.05 -3.64 0.68
CA LEU A 231 16.78 -4.26 1.99
C LEU A 231 17.90 -4.05 3.01
N GLY A 232 19.15 -3.88 2.56
CA GLY A 232 20.35 -3.95 3.39
C GLY A 232 20.94 -5.37 3.43
N HIS A 233 22.25 -5.47 3.61
CA HIS A 233 22.98 -6.74 3.57
C HIS A 233 22.56 -7.72 4.68
N GLU A 234 22.30 -7.23 5.89
CA GLU A 234 21.91 -8.06 7.04
C GLU A 234 20.57 -8.76 6.80
N VAL A 235 19.53 -7.98 6.48
CA VAL A 235 18.18 -8.48 6.22
C VAL A 235 18.16 -9.41 5.01
N LEU A 236 18.95 -9.09 3.97
CA LEU A 236 19.09 -9.95 2.80
C LEU A 236 19.75 -11.29 3.14
N GLY A 237 20.81 -11.27 3.95
CA GLY A 237 21.49 -12.47 4.42
C GLY A 237 20.53 -13.39 5.17
N GLU A 238 19.75 -12.85 6.10
CA GLU A 238 18.74 -13.62 6.83
C GLU A 238 17.65 -14.19 5.92
N LEU A 239 17.17 -13.41 4.95
CA LEU A 239 16.13 -13.82 4.01
C LEU A 239 16.54 -15.06 3.18
N ILE A 240 17.81 -15.15 2.82
CA ILE A 240 18.29 -16.17 1.87
C ILE A 240 18.98 -17.34 2.58
N LYS A 241 19.49 -17.16 3.81
CA LYS A 241 20.28 -18.15 4.58
C LYS A 241 19.68 -19.56 4.59
N ASN A 242 18.35 -19.67 4.65
CA ASN A 242 17.63 -20.95 4.72
C ASN A 242 17.02 -21.40 3.38
N THR A 243 17.53 -20.87 2.26
CA THR A 243 17.00 -21.14 0.93
C THR A 243 18.08 -21.69 0.00
N SER A 244 17.68 -22.43 -1.03
CA SER A 244 18.59 -22.95 -2.06
C SER A 244 19.24 -21.86 -2.93
N PHE A 245 18.92 -20.60 -2.68
CA PHE A 245 19.38 -19.45 -3.43
C PHE A 245 20.57 -18.72 -2.79
N ALA A 246 21.07 -19.18 -1.63
CA ALA A 246 22.16 -18.54 -0.88
C ALA A 246 23.45 -18.35 -1.69
N GLU A 247 23.73 -19.27 -2.60
CA GLU A 247 24.94 -19.26 -3.42
C GLU A 247 24.73 -18.54 -4.77
N LYS A 248 23.53 -18.08 -5.07
CA LYS A 248 23.21 -17.46 -6.36
C LYS A 248 23.46 -15.96 -6.32
N ASP A 249 23.91 -15.41 -7.44
CA ASP A 249 24.20 -13.98 -7.56
C ASP A 249 22.97 -13.15 -7.94
N ALA A 250 22.02 -13.77 -8.66
CA ALA A 250 20.79 -13.14 -9.10
C ALA A 250 19.65 -14.16 -9.24
N LEU A 251 18.42 -13.67 -9.10
CA LEU A 251 17.19 -14.44 -9.22
C LEU A 251 16.24 -13.76 -10.22
N ILE A 252 15.50 -14.57 -10.96
CA ILE A 252 14.39 -14.11 -11.79
C ILE A 252 13.10 -14.31 -11.00
N LEU A 253 12.36 -13.23 -10.79
CA LEU A 253 10.99 -13.31 -10.32
C LEU A 253 10.06 -13.43 -11.54
N ALA A 254 9.51 -14.62 -11.73
CA ALA A 254 8.66 -14.93 -12.87
C ALA A 254 7.36 -14.13 -12.78
N GLN A 255 6.86 -13.63 -13.92
CA GLN A 255 5.60 -12.91 -13.95
C GLN A 255 4.43 -13.89 -13.82
N SER A 256 3.74 -13.83 -12.68
CA SER A 256 2.57 -14.65 -12.38
C SER A 256 1.64 -13.89 -11.46
N TYR A 257 0.35 -14.22 -11.48
CA TYR A 257 -0.63 -13.64 -10.54
C TYR A 257 -0.19 -13.79 -9.07
N MET A 258 0.59 -14.83 -8.75
CA MET A 258 1.12 -15.08 -7.40
C MET A 258 2.27 -14.13 -7.02
N THR A 259 3.06 -13.68 -8.01
CA THR A 259 4.24 -12.82 -7.81
C THR A 259 3.95 -11.35 -8.02
N VAL A 260 2.80 -10.98 -8.60
CA VAL A 260 2.36 -9.58 -8.78
C VAL A 260 2.56 -8.75 -7.52
N SER A 261 2.15 -9.29 -6.36
CA SER A 261 2.27 -8.56 -5.09
C SER A 261 3.73 -8.23 -4.73
N ALA A 262 4.67 -9.12 -5.07
CA ALA A 262 6.10 -8.92 -4.86
C ALA A 262 6.67 -7.87 -5.82
N HIS A 263 6.37 -7.98 -7.12
CA HIS A 263 6.77 -6.98 -8.12
C HIS A 263 6.30 -5.57 -7.71
N VAL A 264 5.03 -5.45 -7.33
CA VAL A 264 4.42 -4.20 -6.88
C VAL A 264 5.10 -3.68 -5.60
N ALA A 265 5.37 -4.53 -4.62
CA ALA A 265 6.03 -4.13 -3.37
C ALA A 265 7.47 -3.67 -3.60
N ILE A 266 8.24 -4.39 -4.43
CA ILE A 266 9.63 -4.04 -4.78
C ILE A 266 9.66 -2.72 -5.55
N ALA A 267 8.82 -2.57 -6.57
CA ALA A 267 8.73 -1.32 -7.34
C ALA A 267 8.33 -0.12 -6.46
N ARG A 268 7.45 -0.35 -5.47
CA ARG A 268 7.07 0.69 -4.50
C ARG A 268 8.24 1.08 -3.60
N LEU A 269 9.00 0.11 -3.09
CA LEU A 269 10.20 0.36 -2.29
C LEU A 269 11.30 1.06 -3.09
N SER A 270 11.54 0.62 -4.34
CA SER A 270 12.53 1.26 -5.21
C SER A 270 12.14 2.71 -5.50
N THR A 271 10.88 2.99 -5.85
CA THR A 271 10.37 4.35 -6.09
C THR A 271 10.59 5.27 -4.88
N PHE A 272 10.38 4.74 -3.67
CA PHE A 272 10.60 5.47 -2.44
C PHE A 272 12.08 5.91 -2.30
N LEU A 273 13.00 4.99 -2.61
CA LEU A 273 14.44 5.21 -2.50
C LEU A 273 15.02 6.04 -3.65
N SER A 274 14.63 5.81 -4.91
CA SER A 274 15.14 6.49 -6.11
C SER A 274 14.95 8.00 -6.11
N SER A 275 14.08 8.52 -5.24
CA SER A 275 13.90 9.95 -5.11
C SER A 275 15.17 10.68 -4.66
N SER A 276 16.13 10.06 -3.97
CA SER A 276 17.30 10.75 -3.38
C SER A 276 18.23 11.45 -4.36
N ASP A 277 18.37 10.97 -5.59
CA ASP A 277 19.56 11.26 -6.40
C ASP A 277 19.44 12.50 -7.29
N THR A 278 18.22 13.00 -7.52
CA THR A 278 17.99 14.15 -8.42
C THR A 278 18.24 15.50 -7.75
N ALA A 279 18.27 15.57 -6.41
CA ALA A 279 18.52 16.82 -5.68
C ALA A 279 20.01 17.19 -5.60
N SER A 280 20.93 16.22 -5.69
CA SER A 280 22.37 16.49 -5.63
C SER A 280 22.93 17.12 -6.92
N LYS A 281 22.19 17.09 -8.04
CA LYS A 281 22.65 17.62 -9.33
C LYS A 281 22.20 19.05 -9.64
N ARG A 282 21.36 19.68 -8.81
CA ARG A 282 20.81 21.04 -9.06
C ARG A 282 21.46 22.17 -8.26
N SER A 283 22.51 21.92 -7.48
CA SER A 283 23.21 22.95 -6.69
C SER A 283 24.53 23.45 -7.31
N LYS A 284 24.77 23.19 -8.60
CA LYS A 284 25.94 23.72 -9.33
C LYS A 284 25.50 24.33 -10.67
N THR A 285 24.83 25.48 -10.61
CA THR A 285 24.71 26.45 -11.71
C THR A 285 24.50 27.82 -11.10
#